data_AF-A0A831U1P1-F1
#
_entry.id   AF-A0A831U1P1-F1
#
_cell.length_a   1.000
_cell.length_b   1.000
_cell.length_c   1.000
_cell.angle_alpha   90.00
_cell.angle_beta   90.00
_cell.angle_gamma   90.00
#
_symmetry.space_group_name_H-M   'P 1'
#
loop_
_entity.id
_entity.type
_entity.pdbx_description
1 polymer ?
#
loop_
_entity_poly.entity_id
_entity_poly.type
_entity_poly.pdbx_seq_one_letter_code
_entity_poly.pdbx_strand_id
1 'polypeptide(L)'
;GACIPSDGSAVFYSNSVVPYYADVPLSVRAVWEGEVQQEFTGGVMMHVFLGEQPEPEAVKKLVHRLATTTKLVYFSITPTLTACTKCGRTTTGHHKACPHCGNPNPDHWSRIVGYYRPVKNWNPGKKAEFKLRVTY
;
A
#
# COMPACT_ATOMS: atom_id res chain seq x y z
N GLY A 1 3.40 -28.39 -5.44
CA GLY A 1 4.62 -27.58 -5.53
C GLY A 1 4.38 -26.26 -4.83
N ALA A 2 5.37 -25.70 -4.15
CA ALA A 2 5.18 -24.44 -3.40
C ALA A 2 4.85 -23.30 -4.38
N CYS A 3 3.65 -22.73 -4.29
CA CYS A 3 3.23 -21.55 -5.03
C CYS A 3 3.88 -20.30 -4.41
N ILE A 4 5.14 -20.03 -4.75
CA ILE A 4 5.81 -18.80 -4.37
C ILE A 4 5.24 -17.65 -5.23
N PRO A 5 4.79 -16.52 -4.65
CA PRO A 5 4.19 -15.44 -5.42
C PRO A 5 5.21 -14.78 -6.34
N SER A 6 4.77 -14.44 -7.55
CA SER A 6 5.60 -13.91 -8.65
C SER A 6 4.77 -13.09 -9.62
N ASP A 7 5.35 -12.04 -10.20
CA ASP A 7 4.78 -11.31 -11.35
C ASP A 7 5.23 -11.87 -12.71
N GLY A 8 5.83 -13.07 -12.71
CA GLY A 8 6.47 -13.70 -13.86
C GLY A 8 7.93 -13.28 -14.06
N SER A 9 8.38 -12.18 -13.46
CA SER A 9 9.77 -11.68 -13.56
C SER A 9 10.57 -11.84 -12.27
N ALA A 10 9.94 -11.69 -11.11
CA ALA A 10 10.58 -11.83 -9.81
C ALA A 10 9.68 -12.53 -8.79
N VAL A 11 10.29 -13.38 -7.97
CA VAL A 11 9.66 -14.00 -6.80
C VAL A 11 9.83 -13.13 -5.56
N PHE A 12 8.90 -13.22 -4.61
CA PHE A 12 8.97 -12.47 -3.36
C PHE A 12 8.25 -13.18 -2.21
N TYR A 13 8.42 -12.66 -1.00
CA TYR A 13 7.68 -13.10 0.19
C TYR A 13 6.92 -11.92 0.79
N SER A 14 5.92 -12.23 1.62
CA SER A 14 5.18 -11.22 2.37
C SER A 14 5.92 -10.85 3.67
N ASN A 15 5.78 -9.59 4.09
CA ASN A 15 6.20 -9.10 5.41
C ASN A 15 5.00 -8.61 6.24
N SER A 16 3.79 -9.01 5.87
CA SER A 16 2.53 -8.77 6.59
C SER A 16 1.87 -10.09 6.98
N VAL A 17 0.98 -10.05 7.97
CA VAL A 17 0.21 -11.22 8.43
C VAL A 17 -0.65 -11.74 7.27
N VAL A 18 -1.44 -10.84 6.67
CA VAL A 18 -2.19 -11.15 5.46
C VAL A 18 -1.41 -10.59 4.26
N PRO A 19 -0.95 -11.41 3.31
CA PRO A 19 -0.20 -10.91 2.17
C PRO A 19 -0.99 -9.87 1.35
N TYR A 20 -0.34 -8.81 0.89
CA TYR A 20 -1.05 -7.76 0.15
C TYR A 20 -1.50 -8.16 -1.24
N TYR A 21 -0.95 -9.23 -1.82
CA TYR A 21 -1.43 -9.84 -3.06
C TYR A 21 -2.62 -10.80 -2.86
N ALA A 22 -3.08 -11.00 -1.62
CA ALA A 22 -4.30 -11.75 -1.36
C ALA A 22 -5.53 -10.85 -1.61
N ASP A 23 -6.39 -11.28 -2.52
CA ASP A 23 -7.64 -10.60 -2.86
C ASP A 23 -8.69 -10.85 -1.77
N VAL A 24 -8.66 -10.00 -0.75
CA VAL A 24 -9.59 -10.04 0.38
C VAL A 24 -10.15 -8.65 0.68
N PRO A 25 -11.44 -8.54 1.07
CA PRO A 25 -12.01 -7.27 1.49
C PRO A 25 -11.23 -6.65 2.66
N LEU A 26 -11.13 -5.31 2.68
CA LEU A 26 -10.41 -4.59 3.72
C LEU A 26 -10.93 -4.91 5.14
N SER A 27 -12.23 -5.10 5.30
CA SER A 27 -12.83 -5.47 6.59
C SER A 27 -12.33 -6.83 7.09
N VAL A 28 -12.24 -7.82 6.21
CA VAL A 28 -11.75 -9.17 6.54
C VAL A 28 -10.26 -9.12 6.87
N ARG A 29 -9.47 -8.42 6.04
CA ARG A 29 -8.05 -8.18 6.31
C ARG A 29 -7.83 -7.56 7.69
N ALA A 30 -8.59 -6.52 8.03
CA ALA A 30 -8.45 -5.82 9.29
C ALA A 30 -8.78 -6.69 10.50
N VAL A 31 -9.77 -7.59 10.39
CA VAL A 31 -10.10 -8.55 11.45
C VAL A 31 -8.95 -9.55 11.63
N TRP A 32 -8.50 -10.21 10.57
CA TRP A 32 -7.42 -11.20 10.65
C TRP A 32 -6.08 -10.60 11.10
N GLU A 33 -5.72 -9.43 10.58
CA GLU A 33 -4.54 -8.69 11.06
C GLU A 33 -4.70 -8.37 12.54
N GLY A 34 -5.87 -7.89 12.99
CA GLY A 34 -6.12 -7.58 14.40
C GLY A 34 -6.06 -8.80 15.33
N GLU A 35 -6.42 -9.99 14.87
CA GLU A 35 -6.29 -11.23 15.67
C GLU A 35 -4.83 -11.59 15.95
N VAL A 36 -3.95 -11.42 14.98
CA VAL A 36 -2.53 -11.79 15.11
C VAL A 36 -1.69 -10.64 15.66
N GLN A 37 -2.03 -9.38 15.36
CA GLN A 37 -1.27 -8.20 15.80
C GLN A 37 -1.13 -8.09 17.32
N GLN A 38 -2.11 -8.61 18.08
CA GLN A 38 -2.10 -8.62 19.55
C GLN A 38 -0.99 -9.49 20.14
N GLU A 39 -0.51 -10.48 19.38
CA GLU A 39 0.56 -11.39 19.81
C GLU A 39 1.95 -10.77 19.64
N PHE A 40 2.06 -9.66 18.91
CA PHE A 40 3.31 -8.93 18.74
C PHE A 40 3.44 -7.82 19.79
N THR A 41 4.60 -7.71 20.41
CA THR A 41 4.95 -6.59 21.31
C THR A 41 5.40 -5.32 20.56
N GLY A 42 5.27 -5.33 19.22
CA GLY A 42 5.69 -4.27 18.31
C GLY A 42 6.16 -4.83 16.97
N GLY A 43 6.54 -3.97 16.03
CA GLY A 43 7.13 -4.39 14.75
C GLY A 43 6.15 -4.97 13.72
N VAL A 44 4.84 -4.88 13.97
CA VAL A 44 3.78 -5.25 13.03
C VAL A 44 2.97 -4.02 12.63
N MET A 45 2.55 -3.96 11.36
CA MET A 45 1.73 -2.86 10.84
C MET A 45 0.92 -3.33 9.63
N MET A 46 -0.36 -2.98 9.62
CA MET A 46 -1.21 -3.12 8.43
C MET A 46 -1.17 -1.84 7.58
N HIS A 47 -1.00 -1.98 6.27
CA HIS A 47 -1.10 -0.90 5.30
C HIS A 47 -2.42 -0.98 4.56
N VAL A 48 -3.18 0.12 4.60
CA VAL A 48 -4.29 0.33 3.68
C VAL A 48 -3.73 1.09 2.48
N PHE A 49 -3.38 0.37 1.41
CA PHE A 49 -2.89 0.98 0.18
C PHE A 49 -4.05 1.58 -0.60
N LEU A 50 -3.96 2.86 -0.96
CA LEU A 50 -4.99 3.54 -1.73
C LEU A 50 -4.51 3.77 -3.16
N GLY A 51 -5.35 3.37 -4.13
CA GLY A 51 -5.05 3.50 -5.57
C GLY A 51 -5.27 4.93 -6.08
N GLU A 52 -6.23 5.63 -5.48
CA GLU A 52 -6.67 6.97 -5.85
C GLU A 52 -6.60 7.95 -4.68
N GLN A 53 -6.88 9.22 -4.96
CA GLN A 53 -6.94 10.24 -3.93
C GLN A 53 -8.19 10.00 -3.07
N PRO A 54 -8.03 9.74 -1.75
CA PRO A 54 -9.19 9.48 -0.93
C PRO A 54 -9.90 10.78 -0.54
N GLU A 55 -11.22 10.68 -0.37
CA GLU A 55 -12.04 11.76 0.18
C GLU A 55 -11.78 11.86 1.71
N PRO A 56 -11.46 13.05 2.25
CA PRO A 56 -11.06 13.20 3.66
C PRO A 56 -12.06 12.63 4.69
N GLU A 57 -13.36 12.83 4.49
CA GLU A 57 -14.38 12.30 5.41
C GLU A 57 -14.49 10.78 5.33
N ALA A 58 -14.32 10.19 4.15
CA ALA A 58 -14.24 8.75 3.97
C ALA A 58 -13.04 8.15 4.71
N VAL A 59 -11.86 8.79 4.63
CA VAL A 59 -10.67 8.36 5.39
C VAL A 59 -10.94 8.44 6.89
N LYS A 60 -11.51 9.55 7.36
CA LYS A 60 -11.83 9.73 8.78
C LYS A 60 -12.78 8.65 9.29
N LYS A 61 -13.86 8.36 8.55
CA LYS A 61 -14.82 7.29 8.87
C LYS A 61 -14.15 5.92 8.87
N LEU A 62 -13.28 5.66 7.88
CA LEU A 62 -12.53 4.41 7.79
C LEU A 62 -11.59 4.23 8.99
N VAL A 63 -10.78 5.24 9.31
CA VAL A 63 -9.85 5.22 10.45
C VAL A 63 -10.62 4.99 11.75
N HIS A 64 -11.71 5.73 11.98
CA HIS A 64 -12.55 5.53 13.16
C HIS A 64 -13.09 4.11 13.25
N ARG A 65 -13.63 3.58 12.14
CA ARG A 65 -14.18 2.22 12.09
C ARG A 65 -13.10 1.18 12.36
N LEU A 66 -11.93 1.27 11.73
CA LEU A 66 -10.83 0.34 11.96
C LEU A 66 -10.41 0.36 13.43
N ALA A 67 -10.21 1.53 14.01
CA ALA A 67 -9.78 1.69 15.39
C ALA A 67 -10.81 1.21 16.43
N THR A 68 -12.12 1.31 16.13
CA THR A 68 -13.19 1.01 17.11
C THR A 68 -13.82 -0.37 16.95
N THR A 69 -13.70 -0.99 15.78
CA THR A 69 -14.39 -2.26 15.46
C THR A 69 -13.44 -3.44 15.24
N THR A 70 -12.13 -3.21 15.29
CA THR A 70 -11.12 -4.25 15.10
C THR A 70 -10.09 -4.22 16.23
N LYS A 71 -9.28 -5.27 16.32
CA LYS A 71 -8.18 -5.37 17.30
C LYS A 71 -6.83 -4.94 16.71
N LEU A 72 -6.84 -4.10 15.67
CA LEU A 72 -5.60 -3.60 15.06
C LEU A 72 -4.80 -2.80 16.09
N VAL A 73 -3.52 -3.14 16.23
CA VAL A 73 -2.58 -2.42 17.12
C VAL A 73 -1.96 -1.25 16.37
N TYR A 74 -1.59 -1.47 15.10
CA TYR A 74 -0.97 -0.43 14.28
C TYR A 74 -1.34 -0.58 12.81
N PHE A 75 -1.84 0.52 12.22
CA PHE A 75 -2.17 0.58 10.81
C PHE A 75 -1.84 1.95 10.21
N SER A 76 -1.70 1.99 8.89
CA SER A 76 -1.44 3.22 8.14
C SER A 76 -2.33 3.33 6.90
N ILE A 77 -2.70 4.56 6.57
CA ILE A 77 -3.30 4.89 5.27
C ILE A 77 -2.17 5.30 4.33
N THR A 78 -2.00 4.56 3.23
CA THR A 78 -0.86 4.71 2.33
C THR A 78 -1.34 4.95 0.90
N PRO A 79 -1.59 6.21 0.52
CA PRO A 79 -1.83 6.53 -0.88
C PRO A 79 -0.55 6.40 -1.70
N THR A 80 -0.71 6.04 -2.97
CA THR A 80 0.37 6.23 -3.96
C THR A 80 0.48 7.71 -4.28
N LEU A 81 1.69 8.25 -4.39
CA LEU A 81 1.95 9.63 -4.80
C LEU A 81 2.61 9.63 -6.17
N THR A 82 2.19 10.57 -7.02
CA THR A 82 2.81 10.86 -8.31
C THR A 82 3.59 12.18 -8.20
N ALA A 83 4.91 12.09 -8.26
CA ALA A 83 5.83 13.23 -8.20
C ALA A 83 6.39 13.54 -9.59
N CYS A 84 6.16 14.76 -10.08
CA CYS A 84 6.61 15.19 -11.39
C CYS A 84 7.93 15.96 -11.30
N THR A 85 8.99 15.41 -11.86
CA THR A 85 10.31 16.06 -11.93
C THR A 85 10.36 17.24 -12.91
N LYS A 86 9.43 17.31 -13.88
CA LYS A 86 9.38 18.40 -14.87
C LYS A 86 8.82 19.70 -14.31
N CYS A 87 7.71 19.64 -13.55
CA CYS A 87 7.07 20.84 -12.99
C CYS A 87 7.16 20.94 -11.46
N GLY A 88 7.82 19.98 -10.80
CA GLY A 88 8.05 19.98 -9.36
C GLY A 88 6.83 19.66 -8.49
N ARG A 89 5.67 19.35 -9.08
CA ARG A 89 4.43 19.09 -8.32
C ARG A 89 4.31 17.62 -7.93
N THR A 90 3.77 17.39 -6.74
CA THR A 90 3.38 16.08 -6.23
C THR A 90 1.87 16.01 -6.08
N THR A 91 1.28 14.91 -6.52
CA THR A 91 -0.17 14.66 -6.49
C THR A 91 -0.46 13.29 -5.90
N THR A 92 -1.60 13.15 -5.25
CA THR A 92 -2.06 11.87 -4.70
C THR A 92 -2.72 11.04 -5.80
N GLY A 93 -2.52 9.72 -5.76
CA GLY A 93 -2.98 8.76 -6.76
C GLY A 93 -1.86 8.28 -7.69
N HIS A 94 -2.09 7.14 -8.33
CA HIS A 94 -1.19 6.56 -9.32
C HIS A 94 -1.52 7.07 -10.74
N HIS A 95 -0.88 8.17 -11.16
CA HIS A 95 -1.13 8.77 -12.48
C HIS A 95 -0.04 8.40 -13.47
N LYS A 96 -0.43 7.90 -14.65
CA LYS A 96 0.53 7.57 -15.73
C LYS A 96 1.20 8.81 -16.32
N ALA A 97 0.52 9.95 -16.31
CA ALA A 97 1.07 11.24 -16.73
C ALA A 97 0.81 12.30 -15.65
N CYS A 98 1.66 13.33 -15.58
CA CYS A 98 1.46 14.42 -14.62
C CYS A 98 0.16 15.18 -14.93
N PRO A 99 -0.80 15.28 -13.99
CA PRO A 99 -2.08 15.96 -14.22
C PRO A 99 -1.95 17.48 -14.38
N HIS A 100 -0.78 18.05 -14.07
CA HIS A 100 -0.55 19.49 -14.14
C HIS A 100 0.19 19.96 -15.40
N CYS A 101 1.06 19.14 -15.99
CA CYS A 101 1.90 19.55 -17.13
C CYS A 101 2.00 18.52 -18.24
N GLY A 102 1.30 17.38 -18.12
CA GLY A 102 1.27 16.33 -19.13
C GLY A 102 2.57 15.53 -19.28
N ASN A 103 3.55 15.66 -18.35
CA ASN A 103 4.77 14.85 -18.39
C ASN A 103 4.41 13.35 -18.40
N PRO A 104 4.83 12.56 -19.41
CA PRO A 104 4.41 11.17 -19.55
C PRO A 104 5.11 10.21 -18.57
N ASN A 105 6.17 10.65 -17.89
CA ASN A 105 6.98 9.81 -17.02
C ASN A 105 7.18 10.45 -15.64
N PRO A 106 6.13 10.58 -14.81
CA PRO A 106 6.31 11.00 -13.42
C PRO A 106 6.86 9.85 -12.57
N ASP A 107 7.47 10.18 -11.42
CA ASP A 107 7.92 9.20 -10.45
C ASP A 107 6.79 8.82 -9.50
N HIS A 108 6.53 7.52 -9.33
CA HIS A 108 5.59 7.04 -8.30
C HIS A 108 6.31 6.76 -6.99
N TRP A 109 5.73 7.25 -5.91
CA TRP A 109 6.18 7.01 -4.54
C TRP A 109 5.09 6.27 -3.78
N SER A 110 5.52 5.28 -3.01
CA SER A 110 4.65 4.55 -2.09
C SER A 110 5.47 4.16 -0.87
N ARG A 111 4.81 3.68 0.17
CA ARG A 111 5.49 2.98 1.26
C ARG A 111 5.88 1.57 0.81
N ILE A 112 7.15 1.22 0.97
CA ILE A 112 7.69 -0.12 0.64
C ILE A 112 7.46 -1.12 1.77
N VAL A 113 7.74 -0.68 2.99
CA VAL A 113 7.47 -1.37 4.26
C VAL A 113 7.11 -0.30 5.28
N GLY A 114 8.08 0.36 5.91
CA GLY A 114 7.86 1.37 6.94
C GLY A 114 7.94 2.83 6.47
N TYR A 115 8.48 3.10 5.28
CA TYR A 115 8.76 4.48 4.81
C TYR A 115 8.52 4.63 3.29
N TYR A 116 8.32 5.88 2.86
CA TYR A 116 8.11 6.22 1.45
C TYR A 116 9.41 6.22 0.66
N ARG A 117 9.39 5.63 -0.54
CA ARG A 117 10.53 5.63 -1.47
C ARG A 117 10.03 5.58 -2.92
N PRO A 118 10.74 6.15 -3.91
CA PRO A 118 10.36 6.02 -5.31
C PRO A 118 10.32 4.54 -5.71
N VAL A 119 9.22 4.09 -6.32
CA VAL A 119 9.01 2.69 -6.75
C VAL A 119 10.09 2.25 -7.74
N LYS A 120 10.57 3.16 -8.59
CA LYS A 120 11.69 2.89 -9.53
C LYS A 120 12.96 2.40 -8.83
N ASN A 121 13.19 2.80 -7.57
CA ASN A 121 14.38 2.45 -6.79
C ASN A 121 14.20 1.16 -5.97
N TRP A 122 13.02 0.52 -6.00
CA TRP A 122 12.77 -0.69 -5.23
C TRP A 122 13.46 -1.90 -5.87
N ASN A 123 13.73 -2.92 -5.07
CA ASN A 123 14.23 -4.20 -5.58
C ASN A 123 13.16 -4.90 -6.45
N PRO A 124 13.55 -5.85 -7.33
CA PRO A 124 12.61 -6.52 -8.23
C PRO A 124 11.41 -7.16 -7.53
N GLY A 125 11.61 -7.86 -6.41
CA GLY A 125 10.53 -8.50 -5.67
C GLY A 125 9.51 -7.51 -5.09
N LYS A 126 9.96 -6.35 -4.59
CA LYS A 126 9.07 -5.29 -4.11
C LYS A 126 8.37 -4.54 -5.25
N LYS A 127 8.98 -4.45 -6.43
CA LYS A 127 8.28 -3.97 -7.63
C LYS A 127 7.18 -4.95 -8.06
N ALA A 128 7.44 -6.25 -7.98
CA ALA A 128 6.44 -7.28 -8.27
C ALA A 128 5.28 -7.23 -7.26
N GLU A 129 5.58 -7.13 -5.96
CA GLU A 129 4.56 -6.96 -4.91
C GLU A 129 3.74 -5.68 -5.13
N PHE A 130 4.37 -4.54 -5.46
CA PHE A 130 3.66 -3.30 -5.77
C PHE A 130 2.64 -3.43 -6.91
N LYS A 131 2.94 -4.24 -7.93
CA LYS A 131 2.04 -4.48 -9.07
C LYS A 131 0.87 -5.40 -8.70
N LEU A 132 1.12 -6.38 -7.83
CA LEU A 132 0.17 -7.45 -7.51
C LEU A 132 -0.67 -7.15 -6.26
N ARG A 133 -0.25 -6.20 -5.43
CA ARG A 133 -0.98 -5.86 -4.21
C ARG A 133 -2.35 -5.28 -4.49
N VAL A 134 -3.28 -5.61 -3.61
CA VAL A 134 -4.62 -5.01 -3.57
C VAL A 134 -4.50 -3.57 -3.07
N THR A 135 -5.12 -2.66 -3.81
CA THR A 135 -5.40 -1.29 -3.40
C THR A 135 -6.88 -1.13 -3.15
N TYR A 136 -7.23 -0.35 -2.12
CA TYR A 136 -8.59 -0.05 -1.71
C TYR A 136 -8.98 1.39 -2.01
#